data_AF-A0A131YCC9-F1
#
_entry.id   AF-A0A131YCC9-F1
#
_cell.length_a   1.000
_cell.length_b   1.000
_cell.length_c   1.000
_cell.angle_alpha   90.00
_cell.angle_beta   90.00
_cell.angle_gamma   90.00
#
_symmetry.space_group_name_H-M   'P 1'
#
loop_
_entity.id
_entity.type
_entity.pdbx_description
1 polymer ?
#
loop_
_entity_poly.entity_id
_entity_poly.type
_entity_poly.pdbx_seq_one_letter_code
_entity_poly.pdbx_strand_id
1 'polypeptide(L)'
;MSNFDCIVVTCSSLKWATAIESELRILQARNIISKSAKVLTIQDPASNIGSGAATLNALLVVTECLSAESGYTVVSPDVLEKSRILILHHGREYALEPCGKAFMSVPGIHAASIDQINGHSTNLENLLNVASQMQENGPPGVWVCSTDMILTCSDDVAIDWSCVKDCLLICSACDPLYATDHGAVKVKSDGIVSSILYCGTLEALNDYTLTDGTVLVVSGMVFFSSELAESLLALHTMSPLDCCTYMGVDSGAEPMQMSLFFDFLVAMAEDVTQDSFVSGQHGRCYDQKFSLEERTMAQRARNLVWKELSSYSLKAYVLEGQPSHHYLSNDTTARQHSDFLVSRAGSDFLLHAVLDICKDCTC
;
A
#
# COMPACT_ATOMS: atom_id res chain seq x y z
N MET A 1 19.65 3.38 -0.41
CA MET A 1 19.18 4.16 0.78
C MET A 1 17.83 4.75 0.42
N SER A 2 16.91 4.90 1.39
CA SER A 2 15.53 5.33 1.10
C SER A 2 15.45 6.70 0.42
N ASN A 3 14.78 6.79 -0.74
CA ASN A 3 14.63 8.01 -1.56
C ASN A 3 13.47 8.94 -1.11
N PHE A 4 13.09 8.85 0.17
CA PHE A 4 11.92 9.53 0.74
C PHE A 4 12.33 10.59 1.77
N ASP A 5 11.63 11.72 1.77
CA ASP A 5 11.78 12.79 2.76
C ASP A 5 11.01 12.45 4.04
N CYS A 6 9.89 11.75 3.91
CA CYS A 6 9.07 11.29 5.03
C CYS A 6 8.58 9.86 4.81
N ILE A 7 8.70 9.02 5.85
CA ILE A 7 8.18 7.67 5.91
C ILE A 7 7.18 7.60 7.06
N VAL A 8 5.95 7.24 6.73
CA VAL A 8 4.81 7.21 7.62
C VAL A 8 4.33 5.77 7.73
N VAL A 9 4.09 5.27 8.94
CA VAL A 9 3.46 3.96 9.15
C VAL A 9 2.15 4.13 9.91
N THR A 10 1.04 3.78 9.27
CA THR A 10 -0.29 3.76 9.92
C THR A 10 -0.47 2.47 10.70
N CYS A 11 -1.08 2.57 11.87
CA CYS A 11 -1.15 1.51 12.86
C CYS A 11 -2.56 1.39 13.44
N SER A 12 -3.08 0.18 13.57
CA SER A 12 -4.41 -0.06 14.15
C SER A 12 -4.57 0.33 15.63
N SER A 13 -3.45 0.57 16.35
CA SER A 13 -3.47 0.99 17.75
C SER A 13 -2.22 1.79 18.14
N LEU A 14 -2.34 2.56 19.23
CA LEU A 14 -1.21 3.29 19.82
C LEU A 14 -0.05 2.36 20.22
N LYS A 15 -0.35 1.16 20.72
CA LYS A 15 0.66 0.17 21.11
C LYS A 15 1.53 -0.21 19.90
N TRP A 16 0.90 -0.47 18.76
CA TRP A 16 1.61 -0.74 17.51
C TRP A 16 2.39 0.48 17.04
N ALA A 17 1.81 1.69 17.09
CA ALA A 17 2.50 2.91 16.70
C ALA A 17 3.80 3.10 17.49
N THR A 18 3.78 2.98 18.81
CA THR A 18 4.99 3.14 19.66
C THR A 18 6.05 2.05 19.38
N ALA A 19 5.63 0.81 19.17
CA ALA A 19 6.55 -0.28 18.88
C ALA A 19 7.23 -0.07 17.51
N ILE A 20 6.43 0.24 16.48
CA ILE A 20 6.91 0.49 15.13
C ILE A 20 7.82 1.71 15.08
N GLU A 21 7.52 2.77 15.84
CA GLU A 21 8.38 3.95 15.91
C GLU A 21 9.78 3.58 16.40
N SER A 22 9.87 2.69 17.39
CA SER A 22 11.14 2.20 17.92
C SER A 22 11.91 1.40 16.86
N GLU A 23 11.23 0.55 16.09
CA GLU A 23 11.83 -0.21 15.00
C GLU A 23 12.32 0.70 13.85
N LEU A 24 11.54 1.70 13.44
CA LEU A 24 11.95 2.67 12.41
C LEU A 24 13.23 3.44 12.83
N ARG A 25 13.36 3.78 14.12
CA ARG A 25 14.58 4.41 14.66
C ARG A 25 15.77 3.45 14.63
N ILE A 26 15.57 2.15 14.85
CA ILE A 26 16.62 1.13 14.67
C ILE A 26 17.06 1.07 13.20
N LEU A 27 16.11 1.10 12.26
CA LEU A 27 16.41 1.13 10.82
C LEU A 27 17.19 2.39 10.41
N GLN A 28 16.87 3.56 10.97
CA GLN A 28 17.65 4.79 10.79
C GLN A 28 19.07 4.67 11.40
N ALA A 29 19.21 4.08 12.58
CA ALA A 29 20.50 3.85 13.22
C ALA A 29 21.40 2.90 12.40
N ARG A 30 20.77 1.92 11.72
CA ARG A 30 21.42 0.99 10.77
C ARG A 30 21.67 1.60 9.38
N ASN A 31 21.25 2.84 9.13
CA ASN A 31 21.32 3.54 7.82
C ASN A 31 20.54 2.85 6.69
N ILE A 32 19.54 2.04 7.04
CA ILE A 32 18.60 1.44 6.08
C ILE A 32 17.62 2.52 5.61
N ILE A 33 17.06 3.26 6.57
CA ILE A 33 16.35 4.51 6.34
C ILE A 33 17.36 5.66 6.49
N SER A 34 17.27 6.66 5.61
CA SER A 34 18.12 7.85 5.73
C SER A 34 17.89 8.57 7.07
N LYS A 35 18.96 9.05 7.71
CA LYS A 35 18.86 9.87 8.92
C LYS A 35 18.20 11.24 8.67
N SER A 36 18.21 11.70 7.43
CA SER A 36 17.50 12.92 7.03
C SER A 36 16.01 12.69 6.78
N ALA A 37 15.61 11.43 6.52
CA ALA A 37 14.21 11.11 6.30
C ALA A 37 13.48 11.19 7.64
N LYS A 38 12.35 11.89 7.65
CA LYS A 38 11.45 11.92 8.79
C LYS A 38 10.71 10.60 8.92
N VAL A 39 10.59 10.09 10.13
CA VAL A 39 9.80 8.88 10.41
C VAL A 39 8.63 9.22 11.32
N LEU A 40 7.43 8.80 10.94
CA LEU A 40 6.20 9.03 11.69
C LEU A 40 5.41 7.73 11.81
N THR A 41 4.83 7.50 12.99
CA THR A 41 3.85 6.43 13.19
C THR A 41 2.53 7.04 13.62
N ILE A 42 1.46 6.66 12.95
CA ILE A 42 0.15 7.28 13.11
C ILE A 42 -0.84 6.20 13.49
N GLN A 43 -1.56 6.42 14.59
CA GLN A 43 -2.68 5.54 14.95
C GLN A 43 -3.87 5.83 14.02
N ASP A 44 -4.50 4.77 13.52
CA ASP A 44 -5.77 4.87 12.79
C ASP A 44 -6.86 5.43 13.72
N PRO A 45 -7.77 6.30 13.24
CA PRO A 45 -8.80 6.92 14.08
C PRO A 45 -9.74 5.91 14.73
N ALA A 46 -9.92 4.74 14.10
CA ALA A 46 -10.61 3.61 14.68
C ALA A 46 -10.12 2.28 14.10
N SER A 47 -10.47 1.18 14.76
CA SER A 47 -10.18 -0.17 14.27
C SER A 47 -10.96 -0.48 12.98
N ASN A 48 -10.32 -1.16 12.03
CA ASN A 48 -10.91 -1.56 10.75
C ASN A 48 -11.44 -0.41 9.87
N ILE A 49 -10.89 0.80 10.03
CA ILE A 49 -11.29 1.99 9.25
C ILE A 49 -11.01 1.88 7.73
N GLY A 50 -10.21 0.89 7.32
CA GLY A 50 -9.89 0.64 5.91
C GLY A 50 -8.74 1.51 5.40
N SER A 51 -8.14 1.09 4.29
CA SER A 51 -6.93 1.74 3.77
C SER A 51 -7.17 3.15 3.27
N GLY A 52 -8.37 3.46 2.74
CA GLY A 52 -8.67 4.81 2.23
C GLY A 52 -8.72 5.82 3.37
N ALA A 53 -9.42 5.47 4.46
CA ALA A 53 -9.48 6.33 5.62
C ALA A 53 -8.13 6.45 6.34
N ALA A 54 -7.40 5.34 6.49
CA ALA A 54 -6.03 5.36 7.02
C ALA A 54 -5.11 6.27 6.19
N THR A 55 -5.24 6.27 4.86
CA THR A 55 -4.50 7.18 3.97
C THR A 55 -4.88 8.63 4.21
N LEU A 56 -6.18 8.97 4.28
CA LEU A 56 -6.60 10.35 4.55
C LEU A 56 -6.07 10.86 5.89
N ASN A 57 -6.18 10.05 6.94
CA ASN A 57 -5.67 10.40 8.25
C ASN A 57 -4.14 10.59 8.25
N ALA A 58 -3.42 9.67 7.58
CA ALA A 58 -1.97 9.76 7.47
C ALA A 58 -1.52 10.99 6.68
N LEU A 59 -2.21 11.29 5.58
CA LEU A 59 -1.93 12.43 4.71
C LEU A 59 -2.18 13.76 5.44
N LEU A 60 -3.24 13.84 6.24
CA LEU A 60 -3.50 15.00 7.10
C LEU A 60 -2.34 15.23 8.08
N VAL A 61 -2.00 14.22 8.89
CA VAL A 61 -1.00 14.35 9.95
C VAL A 61 0.41 14.60 9.40
N VAL A 62 0.79 13.96 8.29
CA VAL A 62 2.09 14.23 7.67
C VAL A 62 2.15 15.65 7.12
N THR A 63 1.05 16.14 6.52
CA THR A 63 0.98 17.51 5.99
C THR A 63 1.03 18.53 7.12
N GLU A 64 0.34 18.31 8.23
CA GLU A 64 0.45 19.12 9.45
C GLU A 64 1.89 19.22 9.92
N CYS A 65 2.55 18.06 10.00
CA CYS A 65 3.90 17.99 10.52
C CYS A 65 4.92 18.71 9.62
N LEU A 66 4.80 18.55 8.30
CA LEU A 66 5.65 19.23 7.32
C LEU A 66 5.33 20.72 7.21
N SER A 67 4.07 21.10 7.39
CA SER A 67 3.61 22.49 7.44
C SER A 67 4.25 23.23 8.62
N ALA A 68 4.20 22.63 9.81
CA ALA A 68 4.82 23.18 11.01
C ALA A 68 6.34 23.36 10.85
N GLU A 69 7.03 22.37 10.26
CA GLU A 69 8.47 22.47 9.98
C GLU A 69 8.83 23.52 8.94
N SER A 70 7.94 23.76 7.97
CA SER A 70 8.09 24.82 6.98
C SER A 70 7.65 26.20 7.51
N GLY A 71 7.25 26.30 8.79
CA GLY A 71 6.89 27.57 9.44
C GLY A 71 5.46 28.05 9.14
N TYR A 72 4.62 27.21 8.54
CA TYR A 72 3.20 27.52 8.36
C TYR A 72 2.45 27.39 9.71
N THR A 73 1.42 28.22 9.89
CA THR A 73 0.55 28.20 11.08
C THR A 73 -0.73 27.39 10.89
N VAL A 74 -0.94 26.87 9.67
CA VAL A 74 -2.08 26.06 9.26
C VAL A 74 -1.59 24.91 8.39
N VAL A 75 -2.43 23.90 8.18
CA VAL A 75 -2.15 22.83 7.20
C VAL A 75 -2.09 23.46 5.81
N SER A 76 -0.92 23.37 5.18
CA SER A 76 -0.67 23.94 3.85
C SER A 76 -0.32 22.83 2.87
N PRO A 77 -1.07 22.67 1.77
CA PRO A 77 -0.79 21.65 0.76
C PRO A 77 0.52 21.92 0.00
N ASP A 78 1.04 23.15 -0.01
CA ASP A 78 2.32 23.54 -0.65
C ASP A 78 3.49 22.61 -0.27
N VAL A 79 3.45 22.02 0.94
CA VAL A 79 4.51 21.11 1.38
C VAL A 79 4.53 19.79 0.61
N LEU A 80 3.42 19.39 -0.01
CA LEU A 80 3.30 18.19 -0.84
C LEU A 80 3.99 18.35 -2.19
N GLU A 81 4.08 19.58 -2.73
CA GLU A 81 4.73 19.86 -4.03
C GLU A 81 6.22 19.53 -4.06
N LYS A 82 6.86 19.55 -2.88
CA LYS A 82 8.32 19.38 -2.73
C LYS A 82 8.73 18.11 -1.99
N SER A 83 7.78 17.33 -1.49
CA SER A 83 8.06 16.20 -0.61
C SER A 83 7.83 14.86 -1.29
N ARG A 84 8.74 13.91 -1.07
CA ARG A 84 8.54 12.49 -1.37
C ARG A 84 8.12 11.77 -0.10
N ILE A 85 6.86 11.36 -0.05
CA ILE A 85 6.25 10.76 1.14
C ILE A 85 5.94 9.30 0.84
N LEU A 86 6.26 8.40 1.77
CA LEU A 86 5.86 7.00 1.74
C LEU A 86 4.95 6.71 2.93
N ILE A 87 3.73 6.26 2.68
CA ILE A 87 2.77 5.79 3.68
C ILE A 87 2.70 4.27 3.60
N LEU A 88 3.00 3.59 4.71
CA LEU A 88 2.91 2.15 4.88
C LEU A 88 1.71 1.81 5.77
N HIS A 89 0.84 0.91 5.31
CA HIS A 89 -0.29 0.44 6.10
C HIS A 89 0.05 -0.81 6.91
N HIS A 90 0.02 -0.69 8.24
CA HIS A 90 0.14 -1.78 9.21
C HIS A 90 -1.14 -1.88 10.06
N GLY A 91 -2.21 -2.39 9.45
CA GLY A 91 -3.54 -2.41 10.07
C GLY A 91 -4.03 -3.78 10.55
N ARG A 92 -3.58 -4.88 9.93
CA ARG A 92 -4.18 -6.20 10.15
C ARG A 92 -3.24 -7.15 10.90
N GLU A 93 -3.76 -7.74 11.96
CA GLU A 93 -3.11 -8.85 12.63
C GLU A 93 -3.03 -10.08 11.71
N TYR A 94 -1.98 -10.86 11.91
CA TYR A 94 -1.73 -12.07 11.15
C TYR A 94 -1.36 -13.19 12.10
N ALA A 95 -2.19 -14.23 12.15
CA ALA A 95 -2.03 -15.29 13.15
C ALA A 95 -0.72 -16.07 13.01
N LEU A 96 -0.11 -16.06 11.81
CA LEU A 96 1.12 -16.79 11.52
C LEU A 96 2.38 -15.98 11.84
N GLU A 97 2.27 -14.68 12.14
CA GLU A 97 3.41 -13.84 12.49
C GLU A 97 3.18 -13.02 13.76
N PRO A 98 3.81 -13.40 14.90
CA PRO A 98 3.59 -12.73 16.18
C PRO A 98 4.11 -11.28 16.20
N CYS A 99 5.08 -10.94 15.35
CA CYS A 99 5.65 -9.60 15.23
C CYS A 99 4.90 -8.71 14.23
N GLY A 100 3.81 -9.20 13.63
CA GLY A 100 3.08 -8.51 12.57
C GLY A 100 3.74 -8.68 11.19
N LYS A 101 2.95 -8.47 10.14
CA LYS A 101 3.33 -8.75 8.75
C LYS A 101 4.50 -7.90 8.24
N ALA A 102 4.65 -6.69 8.76
CA ALA A 102 5.73 -5.78 8.39
C ALA A 102 7.11 -6.29 8.87
N PHE A 103 7.17 -6.93 10.03
CA PHE A 103 8.44 -7.35 10.66
C PHE A 103 8.72 -8.85 10.52
N MET A 104 7.89 -9.55 9.75
CA MET A 104 8.20 -10.91 9.30
C MET A 104 9.54 -10.91 8.56
N SER A 105 10.39 -11.88 8.89
CA SER A 105 11.63 -12.12 8.15
C SER A 105 11.30 -12.71 6.78
N VAL A 106 11.78 -12.06 5.73
CA VAL A 106 11.64 -12.52 4.35
C VAL A 106 13.00 -13.04 3.83
N PRO A 107 13.09 -14.27 3.32
CA PRO A 107 14.35 -14.83 2.83
C PRO A 107 14.88 -14.11 1.59
N GLY A 108 16.09 -13.56 1.65
CA GLY A 108 16.98 -13.36 0.50
C GLY A 108 16.45 -12.54 -0.70
N ILE A 109 15.37 -11.76 -0.55
CA ILE A 109 14.69 -11.10 -1.69
C ILE A 109 15.59 -10.09 -2.43
N HIS A 110 16.67 -9.60 -1.80
CA HIS A 110 17.58 -8.61 -2.37
C HIS A 110 19.06 -9.02 -2.35
N ALA A 111 19.37 -10.31 -2.25
CA ALA A 111 20.76 -10.77 -2.27
C ALA A 111 21.08 -11.40 -3.63
N ALA A 112 21.86 -10.71 -4.46
CA ALA A 112 22.34 -11.25 -5.74
C ALA A 112 23.36 -12.40 -5.53
N SER A 113 23.93 -12.52 -4.33
CA SER A 113 24.74 -13.67 -3.91
C SER A 113 24.62 -13.93 -2.39
N ILE A 114 24.98 -15.15 -1.96
CA ILE A 114 25.03 -15.54 -0.53
C ILE A 114 25.91 -14.58 0.29
N ASP A 115 27.00 -14.09 -0.29
CA ASP A 115 27.95 -13.19 0.38
C ASP A 115 27.38 -11.77 0.61
N GLN A 116 26.22 -11.45 0.02
CA GLN A 116 25.51 -10.18 0.20
C GLN A 116 24.34 -10.28 1.19
N ILE A 117 24.06 -11.48 1.72
CA ILE A 117 23.05 -11.69 2.76
C ILE A 117 23.59 -11.13 4.09
N ASN A 118 23.37 -9.83 4.32
CA ASN A 118 23.83 -9.14 5.53
C ASN A 118 22.87 -9.30 6.74
N GLY A 119 21.97 -10.29 6.70
CA GLY A 119 21.01 -10.61 7.77
C GLY A 119 19.63 -11.00 7.25
N HIS A 120 18.68 -11.23 8.16
CA HIS A 120 17.26 -11.37 7.83
C HIS A 120 16.71 -10.00 7.45
N SER A 121 16.25 -9.82 6.20
CA SER A 121 15.46 -8.65 5.82
C SER A 121 14.03 -8.82 6.31
N THR A 122 13.41 -7.75 6.81
CA THR A 122 11.98 -7.75 7.12
C THR A 122 11.14 -7.42 5.89
N ASN A 123 9.85 -7.76 5.88
CA ASN A 123 8.95 -7.36 4.80
C ASN A 123 8.88 -5.83 4.64
N LEU A 124 8.99 -5.08 5.74
CA LEU A 124 9.07 -3.62 5.73
C LEU A 124 10.34 -3.13 5.02
N GLU A 125 11.50 -3.70 5.33
CA GLU A 125 12.75 -3.39 4.62
C GLU A 125 12.65 -3.73 3.12
N ASN A 126 12.01 -4.85 2.76
CA ASN A 126 11.74 -5.20 1.37
C ASN A 126 10.86 -4.16 0.66
N LEU A 127 9.72 -3.80 1.26
CA LEU A 127 8.81 -2.80 0.68
C LEU A 127 9.45 -1.41 0.59
N LEU A 128 10.27 -1.03 1.58
CA LEU A 128 11.07 0.19 1.53
C LEU A 128 12.02 0.19 0.34
N ASN A 129 12.67 -0.94 0.06
CA ASN A 129 13.57 -1.06 -1.08
C ASN A 129 12.82 -0.97 -2.41
N VAL A 130 11.73 -1.75 -2.57
CA VAL A 130 10.89 -1.73 -3.78
C VAL A 130 10.35 -0.32 -4.05
N ALA A 131 9.79 0.34 -3.03
CA ALA A 131 9.29 1.71 -3.18
C ALA A 131 10.41 2.71 -3.52
N SER A 132 11.62 2.53 -2.97
CA SER A 132 12.76 3.42 -3.25
C SER A 132 13.30 3.25 -4.66
N GLN A 133 13.34 2.02 -5.18
CA GLN A 133 13.69 1.72 -6.57
C GLN A 133 12.66 2.35 -7.52
N MET A 134 11.37 2.15 -7.26
CA MET A 134 10.30 2.75 -8.07
C MET A 134 10.33 4.28 -8.04
N GLN A 135 10.60 4.90 -6.89
CA GLN A 135 10.69 6.35 -6.73
C GLN A 135 11.95 6.96 -7.39
N GLU A 136 12.91 6.14 -7.84
CA GLU A 136 14.13 6.64 -8.46
C GLU A 136 13.80 7.52 -9.68
N ASN A 137 14.42 8.71 -9.72
CA ASN A 137 14.14 9.78 -10.70
C ASN A 137 12.68 10.27 -10.75
N GLY A 138 11.83 9.82 -9.82
CA GLY A 138 10.44 10.23 -9.72
C GLY A 138 10.25 11.63 -9.14
N PRO A 139 9.10 12.26 -9.45
CA PRO A 139 8.74 13.55 -8.90
C PRO A 139 8.40 13.42 -7.40
N PRO A 140 8.30 14.56 -6.68
CA PRO A 140 7.56 14.63 -5.42
C PRO A 140 6.15 14.05 -5.55
N GLY A 141 5.62 13.55 -4.44
CA GLY A 141 4.34 12.86 -4.40
C GLY A 141 4.25 11.90 -3.23
N VAL A 142 3.15 11.13 -3.20
CA VAL A 142 2.81 10.24 -2.09
C VAL A 142 2.69 8.81 -2.58
N TRP A 143 3.55 7.94 -2.07
CA TRP A 143 3.39 6.51 -2.17
C TRP A 143 2.52 5.99 -1.04
N VAL A 144 1.61 5.07 -1.34
CA VAL A 144 0.86 4.29 -0.36
C VAL A 144 1.08 2.82 -0.62
N CYS A 145 1.53 2.10 0.41
CA CYS A 145 1.96 0.71 0.32
C CYS A 145 1.34 -0.09 1.48
N SER A 146 0.73 -1.23 1.18
CA SER A 146 0.29 -2.16 2.22
C SER A 146 1.45 -3.01 2.74
N THR A 147 1.39 -3.43 4.01
CA THR A 147 2.30 -4.46 4.55
C THR A 147 1.66 -5.85 4.55
N ASP A 148 0.43 -5.97 4.00
CA ASP A 148 -0.32 -7.22 3.90
C ASP A 148 0.18 -8.14 2.79
N MET A 149 1.19 -7.76 2.01
CA MET A 149 1.75 -8.59 0.96
C MET A 149 3.27 -8.64 1.05
N ILE A 150 3.83 -9.69 0.49
CA ILE A 150 5.23 -9.78 0.11
C ILE A 150 5.30 -9.54 -1.39
N LEU A 151 6.02 -8.49 -1.78
CA LEU A 151 6.18 -8.09 -3.18
C LEU A 151 7.65 -8.20 -3.58
N THR A 152 7.93 -8.84 -4.71
CA THR A 152 9.26 -8.89 -5.31
C THR A 152 9.21 -8.40 -6.74
N CYS A 153 10.23 -7.66 -7.16
CA CYS A 153 10.42 -7.19 -8.53
C CYS A 153 11.89 -7.36 -8.93
N SER A 154 12.20 -7.23 -10.22
CA SER A 154 13.58 -7.16 -10.70
C SER A 154 14.33 -5.98 -10.07
N ASP A 155 15.65 -6.07 -9.94
CA ASP A 155 16.47 -4.97 -9.40
C ASP A 155 16.49 -3.72 -10.30
N ASP A 156 16.13 -3.85 -11.58
CA ASP A 156 16.14 -2.78 -12.58
C ASP A 156 14.74 -2.20 -12.86
N VAL A 157 13.91 -1.97 -11.82
CA VAL A 157 12.63 -1.28 -12.01
C VAL A 157 12.86 0.17 -12.41
N ALA A 158 12.61 0.50 -13.68
CA ALA A 158 12.68 1.86 -14.20
C ALA A 158 11.28 2.34 -14.63
N ILE A 159 10.66 3.19 -13.81
CA ILE A 159 9.40 3.84 -14.16
C ILE A 159 9.69 5.01 -15.10
N ASP A 160 9.08 5.02 -16.28
CA ASP A 160 9.08 6.21 -17.13
C ASP A 160 8.10 7.24 -16.58
N TRP A 161 8.60 8.10 -15.69
CA TRP A 161 7.83 9.15 -15.03
C TRP A 161 7.26 10.19 -16.00
N SER A 162 7.79 10.31 -17.24
CA SER A 162 7.21 11.20 -18.25
C SER A 162 5.83 10.73 -18.73
N CYS A 163 5.55 9.44 -18.54
CA CYS A 163 4.31 8.78 -18.90
C CYS A 163 3.31 8.70 -17.74
N VAL A 164 3.64 9.21 -16.55
CA VAL A 164 2.82 9.20 -15.33
C VAL A 164 2.38 10.62 -15.03
N LYS A 165 1.07 10.87 -15.11
CA LYS A 165 0.50 12.20 -14.87
C LYS A 165 0.01 12.36 -13.43
N ASP A 166 -1.00 11.59 -13.03
CA ASP A 166 -1.71 11.80 -11.76
C ASP A 166 -1.53 10.64 -10.78
N CYS A 167 -1.87 9.42 -11.20
CA CYS A 167 -1.82 8.23 -10.34
C CYS A 167 -1.17 7.05 -11.04
N LEU A 168 -0.30 6.33 -10.33
CA LEU A 168 0.31 5.08 -10.80
C LEU A 168 -0.04 3.92 -9.88
N LEU A 169 -0.81 2.97 -10.39
CA LEU A 169 -1.16 1.73 -9.71
C LEU A 169 -0.17 0.63 -10.09
N ILE A 170 0.49 0.05 -9.09
CA ILE A 170 1.41 -1.07 -9.34
C ILE A 170 0.60 -2.38 -9.38
N CYS A 171 0.75 -3.11 -10.47
CA CYS A 171 0.03 -4.34 -10.76
C CYS A 171 0.99 -5.54 -10.90
N SER A 172 0.51 -6.72 -10.53
CA SER A 172 1.21 -7.99 -10.78
C SER A 172 0.38 -8.87 -11.69
N ALA A 173 0.99 -9.48 -12.69
CA ALA A 173 0.33 -10.49 -13.52
C ALA A 173 0.27 -11.83 -12.77
N CYS A 174 -0.92 -12.39 -12.61
CA CYS A 174 -1.17 -13.57 -11.80
C CYS A 174 -2.09 -14.58 -12.51
N ASP A 175 -2.15 -15.79 -11.96
CA ASP A 175 -3.13 -16.80 -12.36
C ASP A 175 -4.58 -16.31 -12.06
N PRO A 176 -5.55 -16.54 -12.98
CA PRO A 176 -6.95 -16.21 -12.75
C PRO A 176 -7.55 -16.74 -11.44
N LEU A 177 -7.16 -17.94 -10.98
CA LEU A 177 -7.67 -18.48 -9.72
C LEU A 177 -7.17 -17.69 -8.51
N TYR A 178 -5.89 -17.32 -8.50
CA TYR A 178 -5.37 -16.40 -7.47
C TYR A 178 -6.07 -15.04 -7.52
N ALA A 179 -6.35 -14.52 -8.71
CA ALA A 179 -7.00 -13.23 -8.89
C ALA A 179 -8.44 -13.15 -8.33
N THR A 180 -9.13 -14.28 -8.09
CA THR A 180 -10.48 -14.26 -7.50
C THR A 180 -10.53 -13.74 -6.06
N ASP A 181 -9.39 -13.67 -5.37
CA ASP A 181 -9.27 -13.15 -4.00
C ASP A 181 -8.74 -11.71 -3.96
N HIS A 182 -8.55 -11.08 -5.11
CA HIS A 182 -7.88 -9.79 -5.25
C HIS A 182 -8.69 -8.77 -6.07
N GLY A 183 -8.16 -7.54 -6.16
CA GLY A 183 -8.66 -6.55 -7.11
C GLY A 183 -8.05 -6.80 -8.48
N ALA A 184 -8.81 -7.42 -9.39
CA ALA A 184 -8.43 -7.59 -10.78
C ALA A 184 -8.51 -6.26 -11.53
N VAL A 185 -7.52 -5.97 -12.38
CA VAL A 185 -7.36 -4.69 -13.06
C VAL A 185 -7.45 -4.91 -14.56
N LYS A 186 -8.28 -4.11 -15.23
CA LYS A 186 -8.35 -4.06 -16.69
C LYS A 186 -7.71 -2.78 -17.17
N VAL A 187 -6.88 -2.89 -18.21
CA VAL A 187 -6.11 -1.78 -18.77
C VAL A 187 -6.39 -1.65 -20.26
N LYS A 188 -6.38 -0.41 -20.76
CA LYS A 188 -6.41 -0.11 -22.20
C LYS A 188 -5.01 -0.22 -22.81
N SER A 189 -4.90 -0.06 -24.12
CA SER A 189 -3.65 -0.21 -24.87
C SER A 189 -2.56 0.80 -24.49
N ASP A 190 -2.93 1.94 -23.89
CA ASP A 190 -2.04 3.00 -23.41
C ASP A 190 -1.63 2.83 -21.92
N GLY A 191 -2.10 1.76 -21.27
CA GLY A 191 -1.86 1.46 -19.86
C GLY A 191 -2.80 2.17 -18.89
N ILE A 192 -3.78 2.93 -19.38
CA ILE A 192 -4.81 3.54 -18.52
C ILE A 192 -5.73 2.44 -17.98
N VAL A 193 -6.04 2.52 -16.68
CA VAL A 193 -6.93 1.58 -16.01
C VAL A 193 -8.37 1.87 -16.42
N SER A 194 -9.01 0.91 -17.08
CA SER A 194 -10.42 1.01 -17.47
C SER A 194 -11.36 0.65 -16.32
N SER A 195 -11.02 -0.38 -15.54
CA SER A 195 -11.85 -0.87 -14.44
C SER A 195 -11.05 -1.70 -13.44
N ILE A 196 -11.55 -1.76 -12.20
CA ILE A 196 -11.04 -2.63 -11.13
C ILE A 196 -12.20 -3.46 -10.59
N LEU A 197 -12.06 -4.78 -10.57
CA LEU A 197 -13.04 -5.72 -10.07
C LEU A 197 -12.52 -6.40 -8.80
N TYR A 198 -13.17 -6.17 -7.66
CA TYR A 198 -12.82 -6.81 -6.41
C TYR A 198 -13.45 -8.20 -6.28
N CYS A 199 -12.62 -9.21 -6.02
CA CYS A 199 -13.04 -10.59 -5.79
C CYS A 199 -14.02 -11.12 -6.84
N GLY A 200 -13.68 -10.94 -8.12
CA GLY A 200 -14.49 -11.42 -9.24
C GLY A 200 -14.56 -12.95 -9.29
N THR A 201 -15.68 -13.50 -9.76
CA THR A 201 -15.75 -14.92 -10.10
C THR A 201 -14.83 -15.23 -11.29
N LEU A 202 -14.37 -16.47 -11.44
CA LEU A 202 -13.60 -16.90 -12.63
C LEU A 202 -14.29 -16.51 -13.94
N GLU A 203 -15.62 -16.61 -13.98
CA GLU A 203 -16.43 -16.23 -15.14
C GLU A 203 -16.32 -14.74 -15.44
N ALA A 204 -16.37 -13.88 -14.42
CA ALA A 204 -16.20 -12.44 -14.55
C ALA A 204 -14.76 -12.04 -14.92
N LEU A 205 -13.77 -12.81 -14.47
CA LEU A 205 -12.35 -12.57 -14.78
C LEU A 205 -11.98 -12.89 -16.24
N ASN A 206 -12.84 -13.57 -17.00
CA ASN A 206 -12.63 -13.75 -18.45
C ASN A 206 -12.44 -12.40 -19.16
N ASP A 207 -13.18 -11.37 -18.76
CA ASP A 207 -13.10 -10.02 -19.33
C ASP A 207 -11.85 -9.22 -18.89
N TYR A 208 -11.10 -9.76 -17.93
CA TYR A 208 -9.87 -9.20 -17.35
C TYR A 208 -8.62 -10.00 -17.74
N THR A 209 -8.80 -11.16 -18.39
CA THR A 209 -7.71 -12.07 -18.74
C THR A 209 -6.96 -11.53 -19.95
N LEU A 210 -5.64 -11.40 -19.81
CA LEU A 210 -4.73 -10.99 -20.87
C LEU A 210 -4.55 -12.10 -21.91
N THR A 211 -3.93 -11.77 -23.03
CA THR A 211 -3.70 -12.72 -24.14
C THR A 211 -2.80 -13.89 -23.77
N ASP A 212 -1.96 -13.75 -22.75
CA ASP A 212 -1.10 -14.80 -22.20
C ASP A 212 -1.80 -15.67 -21.13
N GLY A 213 -3.08 -15.39 -20.83
CA GLY A 213 -3.88 -16.12 -19.86
C GLY A 213 -3.74 -15.62 -18.41
N THR A 214 -2.96 -14.57 -18.16
CA THR A 214 -2.82 -13.98 -16.82
C THR A 214 -3.87 -12.90 -16.55
N VAL A 215 -4.08 -12.56 -15.29
CA VAL A 215 -4.92 -11.45 -14.83
C VAL A 215 -4.06 -10.48 -14.04
N LEU A 216 -4.16 -9.19 -14.33
CA LEU A 216 -3.49 -8.16 -13.54
C LEU A 216 -4.22 -7.99 -12.21
N VAL A 217 -3.49 -8.00 -11.10
CA VAL A 217 -4.03 -7.71 -9.77
C VAL A 217 -3.35 -6.51 -9.14
N VAL A 218 -4.09 -5.76 -8.32
CA VAL A 218 -3.53 -4.70 -7.48
C VAL A 218 -2.45 -5.28 -6.55
N SER A 219 -1.24 -4.72 -6.58
CA SER A 219 -0.13 -5.20 -5.74
C SER A 219 -0.18 -4.69 -4.30
N GLY A 220 -1.06 -3.73 -3.99
CA GLY A 220 -1.06 -3.02 -2.73
C GLY A 220 -0.16 -1.78 -2.68
N MET A 221 0.46 -1.40 -3.81
CA MET A 221 1.24 -0.16 -3.95
C MET A 221 0.62 0.80 -4.97
N VAL A 222 0.59 2.09 -4.64
CA VAL A 222 0.11 3.17 -5.51
C VAL A 222 0.91 4.44 -5.27
N PHE A 223 1.13 5.23 -6.32
CA PHE A 223 1.70 6.57 -6.25
C PHE A 223 0.65 7.62 -6.64
N PHE A 224 0.64 8.73 -5.91
CA PHE A 224 -0.14 9.93 -6.19
C PHE A 224 0.81 11.09 -6.47
N SER A 225 0.55 11.83 -7.56
CA SER A 225 1.18 13.12 -7.79
C SER A 225 0.84 14.10 -6.66
N SER A 226 1.65 15.15 -6.49
CA SER A 226 1.39 16.18 -5.48
C SER A 226 0.02 16.84 -5.65
N GLU A 227 -0.42 17.09 -6.89
CA GLU A 227 -1.74 17.66 -7.20
C GLU A 227 -2.88 16.73 -6.76
N LEU A 228 -2.78 15.44 -7.09
CA LEU A 228 -3.77 14.45 -6.64
C LEU A 228 -3.73 14.24 -5.12
N ALA A 229 -2.55 14.28 -4.51
CA ALA A 229 -2.41 14.22 -3.06
C ALA A 229 -3.08 15.43 -2.37
N GLU A 230 -3.01 16.63 -2.95
CA GLU A 230 -3.73 17.80 -2.46
C GLU A 230 -5.26 17.61 -2.56
N SER A 231 -5.77 17.11 -3.69
CA SER A 231 -7.20 16.78 -3.82
C SER A 231 -7.64 15.71 -2.81
N LEU A 232 -6.82 14.68 -2.59
CA LEU A 232 -7.07 13.69 -1.54
C LEU A 232 -7.08 14.32 -0.15
N LEU A 233 -6.12 15.20 0.14
CA LEU A 233 -6.06 15.91 1.41
C LEU A 233 -7.34 16.72 1.62
N ALA A 234 -7.85 17.45 0.62
CA ALA A 234 -9.04 18.28 0.74
C ALA A 234 -10.27 17.53 1.30
N LEU A 235 -10.37 16.21 1.03
CA LEU A 235 -11.45 15.35 1.50
C LEU A 235 -11.59 15.32 3.04
N HIS A 236 -10.51 15.57 3.80
CA HIS A 236 -10.56 15.55 5.27
C HIS A 236 -11.50 16.62 5.87
N THR A 237 -11.86 17.65 5.09
CA THR A 237 -12.78 18.73 5.52
C THR A 237 -14.21 18.55 5.03
N MET A 238 -14.48 17.51 4.24
CA MET A 238 -15.76 17.34 3.56
C MET A 238 -16.59 16.28 4.28
N SER A 239 -17.77 16.63 4.78
CA SER A 239 -18.64 15.63 5.43
C SER A 239 -19.33 14.72 4.40
N PRO A 240 -19.29 13.38 4.56
CA PRO A 240 -18.88 12.65 5.78
C PRO A 240 -17.46 12.04 5.74
N LEU A 241 -16.58 12.47 4.82
CA LEU A 241 -15.20 11.99 4.72
C LEU A 241 -14.28 12.51 5.84
N ASP A 242 -14.66 13.60 6.52
CA ASP A 242 -14.05 14.06 7.76
C ASP A 242 -14.01 12.96 8.85
N CYS A 243 -15.00 12.07 8.86
CA CYS A 243 -15.09 10.89 9.72
C CYS A 243 -13.96 9.86 9.50
N CYS A 244 -13.17 10.00 8.44
CA CYS A 244 -12.02 9.14 8.15
C CYS A 244 -10.75 9.58 8.89
N THR A 245 -10.77 10.72 9.59
CA THR A 245 -9.60 11.32 10.21
C THR A 245 -9.78 11.47 11.72
N TYR A 246 -8.66 11.61 12.44
CA TYR A 246 -8.71 11.85 13.88
C TYR A 246 -9.48 13.14 14.21
N MET A 247 -9.43 14.18 13.35
CA MET A 247 -10.17 15.43 13.56
C MET A 247 -11.69 15.21 13.62
N GLY A 248 -12.23 14.39 12.72
CA GLY A 248 -13.65 14.05 12.73
C GLY A 248 -14.03 13.25 13.98
N VAL A 249 -13.24 12.22 14.28
CA VAL A 249 -13.49 11.33 15.44
C VAL A 249 -13.39 12.10 16.77
N ASP A 250 -12.36 12.93 16.96
CA ASP A 250 -12.19 13.77 18.15
C ASP A 250 -13.30 14.83 18.28
N SER A 251 -13.92 15.23 17.16
CA SER A 251 -15.09 16.10 17.14
C SER A 251 -16.41 15.37 17.38
N GLY A 252 -16.38 14.05 17.64
CA GLY A 252 -17.54 13.22 17.96
C GLY A 252 -18.22 12.58 16.75
N ALA A 253 -17.59 12.59 15.57
CA ALA A 253 -18.09 11.85 14.42
C ALA A 253 -17.86 10.34 14.57
N GLU A 254 -18.82 9.53 14.14
CA GLU A 254 -18.66 8.08 14.07
C GLU A 254 -17.68 7.71 12.94
N PRO A 255 -16.66 6.89 13.20
CA PRO A 255 -15.64 6.57 12.20
C PRO A 255 -16.23 5.89 10.96
N MET A 256 -15.84 6.36 9.78
CA MET A 256 -16.31 5.82 8.50
C MET A 256 -15.25 4.93 7.85
N GLN A 257 -15.65 3.71 7.48
CA GLN A 257 -14.77 2.80 6.76
C GLN A 257 -14.69 3.15 5.27
N MET A 258 -13.48 3.35 4.74
CA MET A 258 -13.24 3.60 3.31
C MET A 258 -12.05 2.79 2.79
N SER A 259 -12.18 2.21 1.58
CA SER A 259 -11.11 1.50 0.89
C SER A 259 -10.38 2.40 -0.11
N LEU A 260 -9.04 2.44 -0.04
CA LEU A 260 -8.25 3.18 -1.02
C LEU A 260 -8.52 2.68 -2.44
N PHE A 261 -8.45 1.36 -2.63
CA PHE A 261 -8.55 0.75 -3.96
C PHE A 261 -9.97 0.76 -4.53
N PHE A 262 -11.00 0.71 -3.69
CA PHE A 262 -12.38 0.47 -4.16
C PHE A 262 -13.31 1.65 -3.95
N ASP A 263 -13.01 2.52 -2.98
CA ASP A 263 -13.78 3.73 -2.76
C ASP A 263 -13.06 4.97 -3.26
N PHE A 264 -11.74 4.97 -3.54
CA PHE A 264 -11.02 6.11 -4.13
C PHE A 264 -10.51 5.84 -5.54
N LEU A 265 -9.64 4.83 -5.75
CA LEU A 265 -8.99 4.62 -7.05
C LEU A 265 -9.98 4.30 -8.18
N VAL A 266 -11.05 3.56 -7.88
CA VAL A 266 -12.11 3.24 -8.85
C VAL A 266 -12.76 4.49 -9.44
N ALA A 267 -12.80 5.62 -8.73
CA ALA A 267 -13.35 6.87 -9.25
C ALA A 267 -12.59 7.41 -10.47
N MET A 268 -11.30 7.07 -10.60
CA MET A 268 -10.41 7.48 -11.69
C MET A 268 -10.37 6.47 -12.86
N ALA A 269 -11.06 5.33 -12.74
CA ALA A 269 -11.05 4.31 -13.78
C ALA A 269 -11.97 4.73 -14.95
N GLU A 270 -11.47 4.61 -16.17
CA GLU A 270 -12.04 5.33 -17.32
C GLU A 270 -13.43 4.82 -17.75
N ASP A 271 -13.73 3.53 -17.57
CA ASP A 271 -14.99 2.92 -17.98
C ASP A 271 -16.00 2.83 -16.80
N VAL A 272 -15.69 3.47 -15.67
CA VAL A 272 -16.59 3.56 -14.51
C VAL A 272 -17.47 4.81 -14.64
N THR A 273 -18.76 4.68 -14.38
CA THR A 273 -19.69 5.82 -14.35
C THR A 273 -19.94 6.28 -12.93
N GLN A 274 -20.26 7.57 -12.75
CA GLN A 274 -20.61 8.13 -11.44
C GLN A 274 -21.69 7.31 -10.73
N ASP A 275 -22.77 6.97 -11.42
CA ASP A 275 -23.89 6.22 -10.84
C ASP A 275 -23.45 4.84 -10.36
N SER A 276 -22.66 4.12 -11.16
CA SER A 276 -22.17 2.79 -10.81
C SER A 276 -21.16 2.82 -9.65
N PHE A 277 -20.35 3.87 -9.56
CA PHE A 277 -19.41 4.07 -8.47
C PHE A 277 -20.13 4.45 -7.17
N VAL A 278 -20.98 5.50 -7.21
CA VAL A 278 -21.71 6.00 -6.04
C VAL A 278 -22.62 4.93 -5.46
N SER A 279 -23.30 4.14 -6.31
CA SER A 279 -24.17 3.04 -5.86
C SER A 279 -23.42 1.89 -5.18
N GLY A 280 -22.09 1.82 -5.30
CA GLY A 280 -21.28 0.75 -4.72
C GLY A 280 -21.16 -0.50 -5.59
N GLN A 281 -21.60 -0.47 -6.85
CA GLN A 281 -21.50 -1.62 -7.76
C GLN A 281 -20.04 -2.09 -7.96
N HIS A 282 -19.10 -1.15 -7.91
CA HIS A 282 -17.67 -1.39 -8.04
C HIS A 282 -16.92 -1.35 -6.68
N GLY A 283 -17.66 -1.20 -5.58
CA GLY A 283 -17.12 -1.13 -4.23
C GLY A 283 -16.83 -2.52 -3.64
N ARG A 284 -16.13 -2.54 -2.50
CA ARG A 284 -15.96 -3.78 -1.72
C ARG A 284 -17.33 -4.24 -1.19
N CYS A 285 -17.51 -5.55 -0.99
CA CYS A 285 -18.74 -6.15 -0.44
C CYS A 285 -19.14 -5.70 1.00
N TYR A 286 -18.54 -4.65 1.57
CA TYR A 286 -18.95 -4.09 2.87
C TYR A 286 -20.38 -3.54 2.84
N ASP A 287 -20.79 -2.98 1.71
CA ASP A 287 -22.12 -2.36 1.51
C ASP A 287 -23.29 -3.32 1.78
N GLN A 288 -23.06 -4.64 1.59
CA GLN A 288 -24.06 -5.67 1.83
C GLN A 288 -24.38 -5.86 3.32
N LYS A 289 -23.46 -5.47 4.20
CA LYS A 289 -23.61 -5.57 5.67
C LYS A 289 -24.10 -4.28 6.31
N PHE A 290 -24.10 -3.17 5.57
CA PHE A 290 -24.51 -1.87 6.08
C PHE A 290 -26.03 -1.78 6.29
N SER A 291 -26.41 -1.02 7.31
CA SER A 291 -27.75 -0.46 7.48
C SER A 291 -28.08 0.51 6.33
N LEU A 292 -29.36 0.89 6.24
CA LEU A 292 -29.81 1.85 5.21
C LEU A 292 -29.15 3.23 5.37
N GLU A 293 -28.91 3.66 6.61
CA GLU A 293 -28.28 4.93 6.95
C GLU A 293 -26.80 4.93 6.53
N GLU A 294 -26.05 3.89 6.89
CA GLU A 294 -24.66 3.70 6.48
C GLU A 294 -24.50 3.66 4.96
N ARG A 295 -25.41 2.99 4.23
CA ARG A 295 -25.41 3.03 2.76
C ARG A 295 -25.61 4.45 2.21
N THR A 296 -26.51 5.23 2.80
CA THR A 296 -26.76 6.60 2.38
C THR A 296 -25.53 7.49 2.63
N MET A 297 -24.87 7.30 3.76
CA MET A 297 -23.62 7.99 4.09
C MET A 297 -22.49 7.61 3.13
N ALA A 298 -22.30 6.32 2.85
CA ALA A 298 -21.31 5.83 1.89
C ALA A 298 -21.54 6.40 0.48
N GLN A 299 -22.80 6.47 0.02
CA GLN A 299 -23.14 7.10 -1.26
C GLN A 299 -22.77 8.59 -1.30
N ARG A 300 -23.02 9.33 -0.21
CA ARG A 300 -22.61 10.74 -0.11
C ARG A 300 -21.09 10.89 -0.14
N ALA A 301 -20.37 10.04 0.61
CA ALA A 301 -18.91 10.00 0.62
C ALA A 301 -18.36 9.74 -0.78
N ARG A 302 -18.82 8.67 -1.46
CA ARG A 302 -18.41 8.36 -2.83
C ARG A 302 -18.75 9.47 -3.81
N ASN A 303 -19.89 10.15 -3.65
CA ASN A 303 -20.20 11.28 -4.53
C ASN A 303 -19.21 12.45 -4.37
N LEU A 304 -18.68 12.69 -3.16
CA LEU A 304 -17.61 13.67 -2.95
C LEU A 304 -16.30 13.20 -3.56
N VAL A 305 -15.92 11.93 -3.31
CA VAL A 305 -14.73 11.32 -3.91
C VAL A 305 -14.79 11.40 -5.43
N TRP A 306 -15.93 11.11 -6.05
CA TRP A 306 -16.10 11.20 -7.49
C TRP A 306 -15.82 12.62 -7.98
N LYS A 307 -16.42 13.63 -7.36
CA LYS A 307 -16.25 15.03 -7.76
C LYS A 307 -14.80 15.48 -7.70
N GLU A 308 -14.07 15.06 -6.66
CA GLU A 308 -12.67 15.45 -6.48
C GLU A 308 -11.71 14.62 -7.34
N LEU A 309 -11.98 13.33 -7.52
CA LEU A 309 -10.98 12.42 -8.08
C LEU A 309 -11.24 12.03 -9.55
N SER A 310 -12.48 12.06 -10.05
CA SER A 310 -12.81 11.42 -11.35
C SER A 310 -12.15 12.06 -12.58
N SER A 311 -11.62 13.27 -12.45
CA SER A 311 -10.90 13.96 -13.54
C SER A 311 -9.43 13.53 -13.68
N TYR A 312 -8.89 12.83 -12.68
CA TYR A 312 -7.51 12.38 -12.68
C TYR A 312 -7.36 11.05 -13.42
N SER A 313 -6.16 10.84 -13.98
CA SER A 313 -5.81 9.63 -14.71
C SER A 313 -5.19 8.56 -13.81
N LEU A 314 -5.71 7.33 -13.90
CA LEU A 314 -5.14 6.16 -13.24
C LEU A 314 -4.40 5.31 -14.26
N LYS A 315 -3.06 5.26 -14.16
CA LYS A 315 -2.22 4.42 -15.02
C LYS A 315 -1.76 3.18 -14.27
N ALA A 316 -1.71 2.04 -14.96
CA ALA A 316 -1.12 0.82 -14.41
C ALA A 316 0.37 0.71 -14.79
N TYR A 317 1.17 0.27 -13.83
CA TYR A 317 2.51 -0.24 -14.06
C TYR A 317 2.52 -1.74 -13.76
N VAL A 318 2.82 -2.57 -14.75
CA VAL A 318 2.90 -4.03 -14.56
C VAL A 318 4.32 -4.39 -14.18
N LEU A 319 4.48 -5.08 -13.06
CA LEU A 319 5.78 -5.55 -12.61
C LEU A 319 6.39 -6.53 -13.61
N GLU A 320 7.66 -6.37 -13.91
CA GLU A 320 8.43 -7.21 -14.83
C GLU A 320 9.45 -8.09 -14.07
N GLY A 321 10.13 -8.99 -14.80
CA GLY A 321 11.26 -9.75 -14.25
C GLY A 321 10.88 -10.87 -13.28
N GLN A 322 9.82 -11.63 -13.59
CA GLN A 322 9.26 -12.68 -12.71
C GLN A 322 8.89 -12.16 -11.31
N PRO A 323 8.05 -11.12 -11.25
CA PRO A 323 7.63 -10.58 -9.96
C PRO A 323 6.85 -11.62 -9.18
N SER A 324 6.83 -11.47 -7.86
CA SER A 324 5.94 -12.25 -7.02
C SER A 324 5.14 -11.34 -6.13
N HIS A 325 3.84 -11.59 -6.12
CA HIS A 325 2.89 -10.93 -5.24
C HIS A 325 2.23 -12.02 -4.41
N HIS A 326 2.52 -12.04 -3.11
CA HIS A 326 1.93 -12.98 -2.17
C HIS A 326 1.18 -12.23 -1.08
N TYR A 327 -0.15 -12.32 -1.10
CA TYR A 327 -0.99 -11.70 -0.10
C TYR A 327 -1.07 -12.57 1.16
N LEU A 328 -0.75 -11.97 2.30
CA LEU A 328 -0.74 -12.61 3.61
C LEU A 328 -2.18 -12.64 4.17
N SER A 329 -2.96 -13.63 3.71
CA SER A 329 -4.34 -13.85 4.13
C SER A 329 -4.44 -14.73 5.37
N ASN A 330 -5.42 -14.45 6.25
CA ASN A 330 -5.75 -15.34 7.38
C ASN A 330 -6.43 -16.65 6.93
N ASP A 331 -6.81 -16.77 5.66
CA ASP A 331 -7.32 -18.01 5.07
C ASP A 331 -6.18 -18.98 4.68
N THR A 332 -4.93 -18.51 4.71
CA THR A 332 -3.74 -19.32 4.44
C THR A 332 -3.40 -20.22 5.63
N THR A 333 -3.15 -21.50 5.36
CA THR A 333 -2.69 -22.44 6.40
C THR A 333 -1.23 -22.20 6.78
N ALA A 334 -0.83 -22.55 8.00
CA ALA A 334 0.56 -22.49 8.44
C ALA A 334 1.52 -23.27 7.51
N ARG A 335 1.06 -24.38 6.92
CA ARG A 335 1.84 -25.15 5.94
C ARG A 335 2.06 -24.34 4.67
N GLN A 336 1.01 -23.76 4.08
CA GLN A 336 1.13 -22.95 2.86
C GLN A 336 2.04 -21.73 3.08
N HIS A 337 1.92 -21.06 4.24
CA HIS A 337 2.82 -19.95 4.61
C HIS A 337 4.28 -20.40 4.70
N SER A 338 4.54 -21.51 5.40
CA SER A 338 5.88 -22.07 5.51
C SER A 338 6.44 -22.51 4.16
N ASP A 339 5.64 -23.19 3.34
CA ASP A 339 6.05 -23.67 2.01
C ASP A 339 6.39 -22.48 1.10
N PHE A 340 5.63 -21.38 1.18
CA PHE A 340 5.92 -20.14 0.46
C PHE A 340 7.28 -19.57 0.87
N LEU A 341 7.52 -19.36 2.17
CA LEU A 341 8.79 -18.81 2.65
C LEU A 341 9.98 -19.73 2.30
N VAL A 342 9.82 -21.04 2.46
CA VAL A 342 10.88 -22.02 2.13
C VAL A 342 11.14 -22.07 0.63
N SER A 343 10.14 -21.89 -0.22
CA SER A 343 10.35 -21.84 -1.68
C SER A 343 11.16 -20.61 -2.14
N ARG A 344 11.22 -19.57 -1.29
CA ARG A 344 11.89 -18.29 -1.56
C ARG A 344 13.25 -18.18 -0.90
N ALA A 345 13.46 -18.87 0.21
CA ALA A 345 14.80 -19.18 0.65
C ALA A 345 15.42 -20.07 -0.43
N GLY A 346 16.43 -19.61 -1.16
CA GLY A 346 17.16 -20.46 -2.10
C GLY A 346 17.58 -21.78 -1.45
N SER A 347 17.94 -22.79 -2.24
CA SER A 347 18.33 -24.14 -1.77
C SER A 347 19.49 -24.18 -0.77
N ASP A 348 20.09 -23.03 -0.47
CA ASP A 348 21.15 -22.88 0.50
C ASP A 348 20.58 -22.49 1.87
N PHE A 349 20.73 -23.41 2.82
CA PHE A 349 20.27 -23.28 4.20
C PHE A 349 20.65 -21.91 4.78
N LEU A 350 19.64 -21.14 5.21
CA LEU A 350 19.82 -19.99 6.09
C LEU A 350 20.39 -20.49 7.43
N LEU A 351 21.72 -20.56 7.52
CA LEU A 351 22.44 -20.80 8.76
C LEU A 351 22.38 -19.52 9.59
N HIS A 352 21.68 -19.59 10.72
CA HIS A 352 21.77 -18.57 11.76
C HIS A 352 23.26 -18.42 12.16
N ALA A 353 23.82 -17.22 12.18
CA ALA A 353 25.26 -16.98 12.42
C ALA A 353 25.83 -17.53 13.76
N VAL A 354 24.95 -18.03 14.66
CA VAL A 354 25.31 -18.67 15.94
C VAL A 354 25.31 -20.21 15.85
N LEU A 355 24.78 -20.79 14.77
CA LEU A 355 24.70 -22.23 14.53
C LEU A 355 25.75 -22.75 13.55
N ASP A 356 26.75 -21.92 13.21
CA ASP A 356 27.91 -22.33 12.43
C ASP A 356 28.84 -23.18 13.32
N ILE A 357 28.41 -24.40 13.64
CA ILE A 357 29.28 -25.40 14.26
C ILE A 357 30.23 -25.84 13.15
N CYS A 358 31.42 -25.24 13.19
CA CYS A 358 32.58 -25.59 12.38
C CYS A 358 32.61 -27.09 12.08
N LYS A 359 32.37 -27.48 10.82
CA LYS A 359 32.39 -28.89 10.38
C LYS A 359 33.80 -29.51 10.39
N ASP A 360 34.82 -28.77 10.80
CA ASP A 360 36.22 -29.21 10.81
C ASP A 360 36.79 -29.50 12.21
N CYS A 361 35.95 -29.78 13.20
CA CYS A 361 36.41 -30.46 14.42
C CYS A 361 36.25 -31.98 14.25
N THR A 362 37.18 -32.58 13.49
CA THR A 362 37.45 -34.01 13.59
C THR A 362 38.25 -34.27 14.87
N CYS A 363 37.78 -35.23 15.67
CA CYS A 363 38.43 -35.73 16.88
C CYS A 363 39.80 -36.36 16.62
#